data_AF-V8D328-F1
#
_entry.id   AF-V8D328-F1
#
_cell.length_a   1.000
_cell.length_b   1.000
_cell.length_c   1.000
_cell.angle_alpha   90.00
_cell.angle_beta   90.00
_cell.angle_gamma   90.00
#
_symmetry.space_group_name_H-M   'P 1'
#
loop_
_entity.id
_entity.type
_entity.pdbx_description
1 polymer ?
#
loop_
_entity_poly.entity_id
_entity_poly.type
_entity_poly.pdbx_seq_one_letter_code
_entity_poly.pdbx_strand_id
1 'polypeptide(L)'
;MVGLVQHGDWVIMYENNGYVGATPELMQPLSVGREVVVHHGSENSYFFWYVDGENRTWFETLFASQRNGSAPDELVPIMRQIGGFELEPDEPVKRTEFHDDEATFALCDSLTGLRLTPQLLRAATFTVVEVVNRPGTPAAADRQPQRSAAAEQTQGIRDWARRQGHNLP
;
A
#
# COMPACT_ATOMS: atom_id res chain seq x y z
N MET A 1 -8.46 -0.21 1.28
CA MET A 1 -8.37 0.72 2.42
C MET A 1 -6.95 0.64 2.94
N VAL A 2 -6.34 1.77 3.22
CA VAL A 2 -4.95 1.88 3.69
C VAL A 2 -4.92 2.72 4.95
N GLY A 3 -4.09 2.35 5.92
CA GLY A 3 -3.78 3.14 7.11
C GLY A 3 -2.32 3.57 7.08
N LEU A 4 -2.05 4.85 7.37
CA LEU A 4 -0.71 5.40 7.49
C LEU A 4 -0.44 6.00 8.87
N VAL A 5 0.73 5.73 9.44
CA VAL A 5 1.21 6.39 10.65
C VAL A 5 2.59 6.99 10.39
N GLN A 6 2.79 8.23 10.81
CA GLN A 6 4.12 8.87 10.77
C GLN A 6 4.84 8.66 12.11
N HIS A 7 6.12 8.30 12.05
CA HIS A 7 6.99 8.14 13.22
C HIS A 7 8.40 8.66 12.89
N GLY A 8 8.72 9.86 13.40
CA GLY A 8 9.94 10.55 12.99
C GLY A 8 9.93 10.83 11.48
N ASP A 9 11.00 10.42 10.79
CA ASP A 9 11.17 10.55 9.35
C ASP A 9 10.52 9.39 8.56
N TRP A 10 9.96 8.40 9.27
CA TRP A 10 9.29 7.25 8.68
C TRP A 10 7.79 7.45 8.53
N VAL A 11 7.26 6.90 7.44
CA VAL A 11 5.84 6.61 7.28
C VAL A 11 5.66 5.11 7.18
N ILE A 12 4.82 4.56 8.05
CA ILE A 12 4.44 3.15 8.00
C ILE A 12 3.04 3.05 7.44
N MET A 13 2.91 2.29 6.37
CA MET A 13 1.66 2.04 5.67
C MET A 13 1.26 0.58 5.84
N TYR A 14 0.00 0.34 6.19
CA TYR A 14 -0.62 -0.98 6.13
C TYR A 14 -1.79 -0.96 5.15
N GLU A 15 -1.82 -1.92 4.23
CA GLU A 15 -2.95 -2.13 3.32
C GLU A 15 -3.36 -3.59 3.23
N ASN A 16 -4.64 -3.84 2.92
CA ASN A 16 -5.20 -5.18 2.79
C ASN A 16 -5.40 -5.62 1.32
N ASN A 17 -5.19 -4.72 0.35
CA ASN A 17 -5.43 -5.02 -1.07
C ASN A 17 -4.17 -4.99 -1.95
N GLY A 18 -3.04 -4.50 -1.42
CA GLY A 18 -1.76 -4.49 -2.11
C GLY A 18 -1.70 -3.56 -3.32
N TYR A 19 -2.55 -2.53 -3.37
CA TYR A 19 -2.64 -1.67 -4.54
C TYR A 19 -1.76 -0.44 -4.41
N VAL A 20 -1.87 0.30 -3.30
CA VAL A 20 -1.22 1.60 -3.18
C VAL A 20 0.29 1.44 -3.09
N GLY A 21 0.77 0.56 -2.22
CA GLY A 21 2.19 0.28 -2.03
C GLY A 21 2.88 -0.29 -3.26
N ALA A 22 2.13 -1.04 -4.08
CA ALA A 22 2.64 -1.62 -5.31
C ALA A 22 2.59 -0.67 -6.53
N THR A 23 2.00 0.53 -6.41
CA THR A 23 1.82 1.47 -7.53
C THR A 23 2.88 2.58 -7.47
N PRO A 24 3.96 2.53 -8.28
CA PRO A 24 5.03 3.53 -8.24
C PRO A 24 4.54 4.96 -8.49
N GLU A 25 3.56 5.15 -9.37
CA GLU A 25 3.01 6.48 -9.69
C GLU A 25 2.36 7.17 -8.47
N LEU A 26 1.92 6.38 -7.49
CA LEU A 26 1.43 6.88 -6.21
C LEU A 26 2.57 7.02 -5.19
N MET A 27 3.42 6.00 -5.06
CA MET A 27 4.40 5.92 -3.96
C MET A 27 5.65 6.77 -4.17
N GLN A 28 6.10 6.96 -5.42
CA GLN A 28 7.25 7.80 -5.72
C GLN A 28 7.05 9.24 -5.24
N PRO A 29 5.98 9.98 -5.61
CA PRO A 29 5.78 11.33 -5.10
C PRO A 29 5.50 11.35 -3.58
N LEU A 30 4.86 10.31 -3.03
CA LEU A 30 4.57 10.22 -1.59
C LEU A 30 5.79 10.01 -0.71
N SER A 31 6.87 9.45 -1.26
CA SER A 31 8.11 9.13 -0.54
C SER A 31 9.18 10.21 -0.67
N VAL A 32 8.96 11.29 -1.43
CA VAL A 32 9.93 12.40 -1.50
C VAL A 32 10.11 13.06 -0.13
N GLY A 33 11.36 13.13 0.34
CA GLY A 33 11.74 13.75 1.60
C GLY A 33 11.41 12.91 2.84
N ARG A 34 11.19 11.59 2.68
CA ARG A 34 10.88 10.66 3.76
C ARG A 34 11.17 9.22 3.38
N GLU A 35 11.14 8.33 4.37
CA GLU A 35 11.20 6.90 4.14
C GLU A 35 9.83 6.28 4.38
N VAL A 36 9.38 5.42 3.48
CA VAL A 36 8.06 4.78 3.57
C VAL A 36 8.21 3.28 3.54
N VAL A 37 7.71 2.61 4.57
CA VAL A 37 7.57 1.16 4.59
C VAL A 37 6.11 0.81 4.38
N VAL A 38 5.84 -0.10 3.44
CA VAL A 38 4.50 -0.62 3.19
C VAL A 38 4.48 -2.10 3.52
N HIS A 39 3.53 -2.48 4.37
CA HIS A 39 3.17 -3.87 4.59
C HIS A 39 1.77 -4.11 4.04
N HIS A 40 1.70 -4.99 3.05
CA HIS A 40 0.45 -5.51 2.52
C HIS A 40 0.19 -6.86 3.15
N GLY A 41 -0.91 -7.00 3.89
CA GLY A 41 -1.34 -8.28 4.45
C GLY A 41 -2.52 -8.86 3.65
N SER A 42 -2.30 -9.93 2.88
CA SER A 42 -3.35 -10.71 2.21
C SER A 42 -2.89 -12.17 2.01
N GLU A 43 -3.57 -12.96 1.17
CA GLU A 43 -3.05 -14.28 0.75
C GLU A 43 -1.67 -14.17 0.06
N ASN A 44 -1.40 -13.06 -0.62
CA ASN A 44 -0.08 -12.72 -1.16
C ASN A 44 0.40 -11.42 -0.51
N SER A 45 1.11 -11.54 0.61
CA SER A 45 1.64 -10.39 1.33
C SER A 45 2.89 -9.85 0.65
N TYR A 46 3.05 -8.52 0.67
CA TYR A 46 4.23 -7.84 0.09
C TYR A 46 4.80 -6.82 1.07
N PHE A 47 6.12 -6.66 0.98
CA PHE A 47 6.87 -5.62 1.64
C PHE A 47 7.42 -4.65 0.59
N PHE A 48 7.34 -3.35 0.87
CA PHE A 48 7.99 -2.31 0.07
C PHE A 48 8.71 -1.32 0.98
N TRP A 49 9.89 -0.89 0.56
CA TRP A 49 10.64 0.20 1.19
C TRP A 49 10.98 1.26 0.14
N TYR A 50 10.40 2.43 0.30
CA TYR A 50 10.63 3.60 -0.53
C TYR A 50 11.48 4.63 0.19
N VAL A 51 12.45 5.20 -0.51
CA VAL A 51 13.27 6.32 -0.03
C VAL A 51 13.36 7.36 -1.13
N ASP A 52 12.95 8.60 -0.83
CA ASP A 52 13.07 9.75 -1.73
C ASP A 52 12.59 9.51 -3.17
N GLY A 53 11.45 8.83 -3.32
CA GLY A 53 10.85 8.55 -4.63
C GLY A 53 11.39 7.30 -5.31
N GLU A 54 12.26 6.52 -4.67
CA GLU A 54 12.80 5.28 -5.21
C GLU A 54 12.32 4.08 -4.39
N ASN A 55 11.85 3.03 -5.06
CA ASN A 55 11.59 1.74 -4.42
C ASN A 55 12.92 1.01 -4.23
N ARG A 56 13.49 1.09 -3.03
CA ARG A 56 14.80 0.51 -2.71
C ARG A 56 14.75 -1.00 -2.65
N THR A 57 13.75 -1.53 -1.95
CA THR A 57 13.61 -2.96 -1.75
C THR A 57 12.13 -3.34 -1.70
N TRP A 58 11.74 -4.35 -2.46
CA TRP A 58 10.44 -4.98 -2.32
C TRP A 58 10.50 -6.47 -2.61
N PHE A 59 9.60 -7.23 -1.98
CA PHE A 59 9.47 -8.67 -2.15
C PHE A 59 8.10 -9.15 -1.69
N GLU A 60 7.69 -10.31 -2.20
CA GLU A 60 6.61 -11.10 -1.62
C GLU A 60 7.13 -11.75 -0.33
N THR A 61 6.39 -11.66 0.77
CA THR A 61 6.90 -12.07 2.11
C THR A 61 7.38 -13.51 2.13
N LEU A 62 6.65 -14.40 1.44
CA LEU A 62 6.99 -15.82 1.31
C LEU A 62 8.24 -16.07 0.47
N PHE A 63 8.61 -15.14 -0.42
CA PHE A 63 9.71 -15.27 -1.37
C PHE A 63 10.73 -14.12 -1.23
N ALA A 64 11.19 -13.88 -0.01
CA ALA A 64 12.19 -12.86 0.31
C ALA A 64 13.52 -13.01 -0.45
N SER A 65 13.84 -14.21 -0.93
CA SER A 65 14.98 -14.47 -1.83
C SER A 65 14.82 -13.83 -3.22
N GLN A 66 13.58 -13.55 -3.64
CA GLN A 66 13.25 -12.91 -4.92
C GLN A 66 13.05 -11.40 -4.79
N ARG A 67 13.78 -10.76 -3.87
CA ARG A 67 13.75 -9.31 -3.64
C ARG A 67 14.24 -8.50 -4.85
N ASN A 68 13.61 -7.35 -5.05
CA ASN A 68 13.81 -6.43 -6.17
C ASN A 68 13.91 -4.99 -5.67
N GLY A 69 14.19 -4.04 -6.58
CA GLY A 69 14.31 -2.61 -6.28
C GLY A 69 15.65 -2.05 -6.72
N SER A 70 15.93 -0.80 -6.37
CA SER A 70 17.23 -0.16 -6.70
C SER A 70 18.38 -0.62 -5.82
N ALA A 71 18.08 -1.06 -4.60
CA ALA A 71 19.02 -1.56 -3.61
C ALA A 71 18.45 -2.82 -2.94
N PRO A 72 18.22 -3.91 -3.70
CA PRO A 72 17.46 -5.07 -3.24
C PRO A 72 18.10 -5.78 -2.04
N ASP A 73 19.42 -5.71 -1.90
CA ASP A 73 20.18 -6.42 -0.86
C ASP A 73 20.46 -5.59 0.40
N GLU A 74 20.09 -4.31 0.43
CA GLU A 74 20.45 -3.40 1.53
C GLU A 74 19.87 -3.84 2.88
N LEU A 75 18.70 -4.48 2.87
CA LEU A 75 18.02 -4.97 4.06
C LEU A 75 18.47 -6.37 4.52
N VAL A 76 19.25 -7.10 3.70
CA VAL A 76 19.66 -8.50 3.98
C VAL A 76 20.36 -8.65 5.33
N PRO A 77 21.29 -7.77 5.76
CA PRO A 77 21.91 -7.89 7.07
C PRO A 77 20.90 -7.85 8.23
N ILE A 78 19.88 -6.99 8.15
CA ILE A 78 18.84 -6.86 9.18
C ILE A 78 17.90 -8.08 9.12
N MET A 79 17.51 -8.51 7.91
CA MET A 79 16.69 -9.71 7.71
C MET A 79 17.36 -10.96 8.31
N ARG A 80 18.69 -11.10 8.16
CA ARG A 80 19.47 -12.19 8.78
C ARG A 80 19.48 -12.13 10.30
N GLN A 81 19.52 -10.92 10.88
CA GLN A 81 19.48 -10.74 12.34
C GLN A 81 18.09 -11.11 12.90
N ILE A 82 17.02 -10.76 12.20
CA ILE A 82 15.64 -11.09 12.57
C ILE A 82 15.38 -12.60 12.43
N GLY A 83 15.83 -13.20 11.33
CA GLY A 83 15.50 -14.58 10.97
C GLY A 83 14.09 -14.70 10.36
N GLY A 84 13.65 -15.93 10.05
CA GLY A 84 12.32 -16.19 9.46
C GLY A 84 12.22 -15.96 7.95
N PHE A 85 13.26 -15.43 7.30
CA PHE A 85 13.31 -15.25 5.85
C PHE A 85 14.11 -16.35 5.15
N GLU A 86 13.58 -16.86 4.04
CA GLU A 86 14.37 -17.62 3.06
C GLU A 86 15.08 -16.64 2.14
N LEU A 87 16.35 -16.37 2.41
CA LEU A 87 17.13 -15.36 1.69
C LEU A 87 17.87 -15.93 0.48
N GLU A 88 18.15 -17.24 0.49
CA GLU A 88 18.80 -17.98 -0.59
C GLU A 88 18.11 -19.35 -0.75
N PRO A 89 17.95 -19.89 -1.99
CA PRO A 89 17.22 -21.15 -2.24
C PRO A 89 17.74 -22.39 -1.53
N ASP A 90 19.05 -22.41 -1.22
CA ASP A 90 19.72 -23.55 -0.60
C ASP A 90 20.12 -23.28 0.86
N GLU A 91 19.75 -22.12 1.41
CA GLU A 91 20.04 -21.78 2.80
C GLU A 91 18.99 -22.43 3.71
N PRO A 92 19.38 -23.30 4.67
CA PRO A 92 18.45 -23.83 5.64
C PRO A 92 17.96 -22.66 6.51
N VAL A 93 16.74 -22.21 6.22
CA VAL A 93 16.09 -21.19 7.02
C VAL A 93 16.03 -21.72 8.44
N LYS A 94 16.61 -20.98 9.39
CA LYS A 94 16.20 -21.13 10.78
C LYS A 94 14.74 -20.73 10.83
N ARG A 95 13.85 -21.71 10.64
CA ARG A 95 12.44 -21.62 10.96
C ARG A 95 12.38 -21.41 12.46
N THR A 96 12.52 -20.15 12.84
CA THR A 96 12.10 -19.66 14.14
C THR A 96 10.58 -19.82 14.21
N GLU A 97 10.02 -19.59 15.38
CA GLU A 97 8.56 -19.58 15.56
C GLU A 97 7.85 -18.50 14.72
N PHE A 98 8.60 -17.60 14.08
CA PHE A 98 8.09 -16.47 13.32
C PHE A 98 7.77 -16.85 11.87
N HIS A 99 6.48 -16.81 11.53
CA HIS A 99 5.99 -16.91 10.16
C HIS A 99 6.54 -15.75 9.29
N ASP A 100 6.53 -15.88 7.97
CA ASP A 100 7.06 -14.89 7.01
C ASP A 100 6.43 -13.49 7.17
N ASP A 101 5.14 -13.41 7.49
CA ASP A 101 4.47 -12.17 7.85
C ASP A 101 5.02 -11.57 9.16
N GLU A 102 5.25 -12.40 10.19
CA GLU A 102 5.77 -11.96 11.49
C GLU A 102 7.20 -11.43 11.36
N ALA A 103 8.03 -12.10 10.56
CA ALA A 103 9.37 -11.65 10.23
C ALA A 103 9.34 -10.30 9.52
N THR A 104 8.37 -10.09 8.62
CA THR A 104 8.19 -8.83 7.88
C THR A 104 7.69 -7.70 8.80
N PHE A 105 6.83 -7.99 9.78
CA PHE A 105 6.48 -7.03 10.84
C PHE A 105 7.69 -6.69 11.73
N ALA A 106 8.51 -7.67 12.08
CA ALA A 106 9.74 -7.44 12.84
C ALA A 106 10.77 -6.62 12.03
N LEU A 107 10.79 -6.76 10.71
CA LEU A 107 11.60 -5.92 9.81
C LEU A 107 11.10 -4.47 9.83
N CYS A 108 9.79 -4.25 9.74
CA CYS A 108 9.20 -2.91 9.91
C CYS A 108 9.57 -2.30 11.28
N ASP A 109 9.43 -3.06 12.37
CA ASP A 109 9.79 -2.62 13.73
C ASP A 109 11.27 -2.25 13.80
N SER A 110 12.16 -3.10 13.27
CA SER A 110 13.61 -2.88 13.31
C SER A 110 14.06 -1.67 12.49
N LEU A 111 13.43 -1.40 11.34
CA LEU A 111 13.76 -0.25 10.50
C LEU A 111 13.25 1.06 11.07
N THR A 112 12.02 1.05 11.56
CA THR A 112 11.30 2.29 11.90
C THR A 112 11.34 2.62 13.38
N GLY A 113 11.70 1.65 14.24
CA GLY A 113 11.57 1.75 15.69
C GLY A 113 10.11 1.72 16.18
N LEU A 114 9.14 1.48 15.29
CA LEU A 114 7.73 1.45 15.60
C LEU A 114 7.14 0.04 15.42
N ARG A 115 6.79 -0.59 16.54
CA ARG A 115 6.03 -1.84 16.53
C ARG A 115 4.59 -1.61 16.08
N LEU A 116 4.25 -2.09 14.89
CA LEU A 116 2.87 -2.07 14.41
C LEU A 116 2.02 -3.04 15.25
N THR A 117 0.99 -2.54 15.92
CA THR A 117 0.03 -3.36 16.67
C THR A 117 -1.39 -2.97 16.32
N PRO A 118 -2.38 -3.87 16.47
CA PRO A 118 -3.78 -3.51 16.30
C PRO A 118 -4.21 -2.37 17.22
N GLN A 119 -3.65 -2.29 18.44
CA GLN A 119 -3.90 -1.22 19.40
C GLN A 119 -3.34 0.12 18.89
N LEU A 120 -2.11 0.12 18.36
CA LEU A 120 -1.54 1.30 17.72
C LEU A 120 -2.41 1.77 16.57
N LEU A 121 -2.80 0.87 15.65
CA LEU A 121 -3.65 1.23 14.51
C LEU A 121 -5.02 1.78 14.95
N ARG A 122 -5.60 1.26 16.03
CA ARG A 122 -6.88 1.79 16.56
C ARG A 122 -6.73 3.14 17.26
N ALA A 123 -5.59 3.42 17.86
CA ALA A 123 -5.33 4.65 18.61
C ALA A 123 -4.65 5.75 17.76
N ALA A 124 -4.07 5.39 16.62
CA ALA A 124 -3.35 6.31 15.76
C ALA A 124 -4.31 7.32 15.11
N THR A 125 -3.81 8.54 14.94
CA THR A 125 -4.44 9.52 14.05
C THR A 125 -3.86 9.35 12.66
N PHE A 126 -4.73 9.08 11.69
CA PHE A 126 -4.33 8.87 10.30
C PHE A 126 -4.40 10.18 9.53
N THR A 127 -3.34 10.48 8.78
CA THR A 127 -3.35 11.59 7.81
C THR A 127 -3.97 11.13 6.51
N VAL A 128 -4.99 11.84 6.04
CA VAL A 128 -5.60 11.61 4.72
C VAL A 128 -4.92 12.54 3.73
N VAL A 129 -4.43 11.97 2.62
CA VAL A 129 -3.83 12.73 1.52
C VAL A 129 -4.53 12.37 0.20
N GLU A 130 -4.78 13.39 -0.64
CA GLU A 130 -5.23 13.18 -2.02
C GLU A 130 -3.98 13.09 -2.91
N VAL A 131 -3.84 11.99 -3.63
CA VAL A 131 -2.76 11.80 -4.59
C VAL A 131 -3.33 11.87 -6.00
N VAL A 132 -2.92 12.89 -6.75
CA VAL A 132 -3.37 13.11 -8.12
C VAL A 132 -2.56 12.20 -9.05
N ASN A 133 -3.12 11.04 -9.40
CA ASN A 133 -2.45 10.03 -10.25
C ASN A 133 -2.47 10.36 -11.77
N ARG A 134 -2.80 11.60 -12.16
CA ARG A 134 -2.75 12.10 -13.55
C ARG A 134 -2.56 13.62 -13.60
N PRO A 135 -1.50 14.16 -14.24
CA PRO A 135 -1.44 15.59 -14.51
C PRO A 135 -2.60 15.96 -15.44
N GLY A 136 -3.59 16.69 -14.90
CA GLY A 136 -4.81 17.11 -15.60
C GLY A 136 -6.13 16.81 -14.88
N THR A 137 -6.13 16.09 -13.75
CA THR A 137 -7.33 15.95 -12.91
C THR A 137 -7.35 17.07 -11.87
N PRO A 138 -8.35 17.98 -11.88
CA PRO A 138 -8.45 19.04 -10.87
C PRO A 138 -8.61 18.43 -9.47
N ALA A 139 -8.03 19.11 -8.47
CA ALA A 139 -8.22 18.77 -7.06
C ALA A 139 -9.71 18.64 -6.73
N ALA A 140 -10.08 17.80 -5.76
CA ALA A 140 -11.49 17.61 -5.39
C ALA A 140 -12.22 18.93 -5.06
N ALA A 141 -11.50 19.94 -4.58
CA ALA A 141 -12.00 21.29 -4.29
C ALA A 141 -12.36 22.12 -5.53
N ASP A 142 -11.80 21.82 -6.70
CA ASP A 142 -12.02 22.55 -7.96
C ASP A 142 -13.10 21.93 -8.84
N ARG A 143 -13.71 20.83 -8.42
CA ARG A 143 -14.81 20.21 -9.16
C ARG A 143 -16.11 20.98 -8.92
N GLN A 144 -16.58 21.69 -9.94
CA GLN A 144 -18.01 22.06 -10.00
C GLN A 144 -18.87 20.79 -9.96
N PRO A 145 -20.01 20.79 -9.26
CA PRO A 145 -20.88 19.63 -9.16
C PRO A 145 -21.36 19.23 -10.56
N GLN A 146 -20.74 18.18 -11.12
CA GLN A 146 -21.20 17.58 -12.36
C GLN A 146 -22.53 16.89 -12.09
N ARG A 147 -23.52 17.13 -12.96
CA ARG A 147 -24.76 16.37 -12.98
C ARG A 147 -24.42 14.89 -13.02
N SER A 148 -24.89 14.16 -12.02
CA SER A 148 -24.62 12.74 -11.85
C SER A 148 -25.00 11.95 -13.11
N ALA A 149 -24.08 11.14 -13.62
CA ALA A 149 -24.32 10.21 -14.74
C ALA A 149 -25.48 9.23 -14.45
N ALA A 150 -25.78 8.97 -13.17
CA ALA A 150 -26.94 8.18 -12.78
C ALA A 150 -28.26 8.90 -13.10
N ALA A 151 -28.30 10.23 -13.03
CA ALA A 151 -29.50 11.01 -13.38
C ALA A 151 -29.72 11.01 -14.91
N GLU A 152 -28.64 11.09 -15.71
CA GLU A 152 -28.70 11.03 -17.17
C GLU A 152 -29.08 9.63 -17.68
N GLN A 153 -28.55 8.57 -17.07
CA GLN A 153 -28.97 7.19 -17.38
C GLN A 153 -30.43 6.93 -17.00
N THR A 154 -30.87 7.43 -15.83
CA THR A 154 -32.28 7.29 -15.40
C THR A 154 -33.22 8.03 -16.37
N GLN A 155 -32.80 9.20 -16.86
CA GLN A 155 -33.55 9.95 -17.87
C GLN A 155 -33.61 9.18 -19.20
N GLY A 156 -32.49 8.64 -19.67
CA GLY A 156 -32.41 7.85 -20.91
C GLY A 156 -33.26 6.58 -20.87
N ILE A 157 -33.31 5.89 -19.72
CA ILE A 157 -34.14 4.70 -19.51
C ILE A 157 -35.62 5.07 -19.52
N ARG A 158 -36.01 6.17 -18.86
CA ARG A 158 -37.40 6.66 -18.87
C ARG A 158 -37.86 7.09 -20.26
N ASP A 159 -37.00 7.75 -21.02
CA ASP A 159 -37.30 8.19 -22.38
C ASP A 159 -37.41 7.01 -23.35
N TRP A 160 -36.59 5.97 -23.17
CA TRP A 160 -36.73 4.71 -23.90
C TRP A 160 -38.04 4.00 -23.56
N ALA A 161 -38.40 3.88 -22.28
CA ALA A 161 -39.62 3.19 -21.84
C ALA A 161 -40.88 3.86 -22.39
N ARG A 162 -40.95 5.21 -22.40
CA ARG A 162 -42.04 5.98 -23.01
C ARG A 162 -42.17 5.72 -24.51
N ARG A 163 -41.05 5.64 -25.25
CA ARG A 163 -41.06 5.33 -26.69
C ARG A 163 -41.61 3.93 -26.99
N GLN A 164 -41.48 2.99 -26.06
CA GLN A 164 -41.99 1.63 -26.18
C GLN A 164 -43.41 1.46 -25.60
N GLY A 165 -44.07 2.54 -25.17
CA GLY A 165 -45.43 2.49 -24.60
C GLY A 165 -45.51 1.94 -23.19
N HIS A 166 -44.37 1.77 -22.50
CA HIS A 166 -44.33 1.33 -21.11
C HIS A 166 -44.42 2.54 -20.17
N ASN A 167 -45.50 2.62 -19.39
CA ASN A 167 -45.61 3.57 -18.29
C ASN A 167 -44.96 2.99 -17.04
N LEU A 168 -43.71 3.37 -16.77
CA LEU A 168 -43.13 3.21 -15.44
C LEU A 168 -43.56 4.39 -14.56
N PRO A 169 -43.95 4.16 -13.29
CA PRO A 169 -44.27 5.25 -12.35
C PRO A 169 -43.07 6.15 -12.04
#